data_AF-A0A853PT63-F1
#
_entry.id   AF-A0A853PT63-F1
#
_cell.length_a   1.000
_cell.length_b   1.000
_cell.length_c   1.000
_cell.angle_alpha   90.00
_cell.angle_beta   90.00
_cell.angle_gamma   90.00
#
_symmetry.space_group_name_H-M   'P 1'
#
loop_
_entity.id
_entity.type
_entity.pdbx_description
1 polymer ?
#
loop_
_entity_poly.entity_id
_entity_poly.type
_entity_poly.pdbx_seq_one_letter_code
_entity_poly.pdbx_strand_id
1 'polypeptide(L)'
;MPAPPAGADRVTACVRLSVRVVGETTRAAVQADATVEEKISSVAVFLVSVDGSGKEDWNDVQYEVVYGTTSSAADVYQARIPTTPGEKKVYVGANLLPGQVHAICGQAEGKGLYTATGAGYDEVIRQFARGTEGIAMTGKAGTSVTVSAGTDVNVDLTASPITLERVVAKVLLVCDTYTDDGGAYVRMSGNAARPSADPGWIRLSDVRYALNTVNRKVYLNAPPDGKDPNHEVDPYVVKDDGGNYVSAPDVAEQQFVYRTLGSVWAEGIAPEAYEEVKFNATKATPPESDAYTGGLYCPENTTATSTASLAGGLDLTGTLNSTQAEIPRLVTTHLLVAAKFVPKQIITGAGTTQTLTSPADAATCLPATTTPADAEAHAAGTYFTNGSDYYSYAGMKAAIGAGTLKRTDFTAYEGGIGYYYTYIDGTSATDGTIAFSADSGILRNRYYLLRITRFSLPSAALPQPMRATMKVTDWVTSSGNQIIVRPT
;
A
#
# COMPACT_ATOMS: atom_id res chain seq x y z
N MET A 1 -17.70 20.79 23.09
CA MET A 1 -17.95 19.88 24.23
C MET A 1 -19.43 19.81 24.46
N PRO A 2 -20.09 18.64 24.39
CA PRO A 2 -21.37 18.46 25.08
C PRO A 2 -21.13 18.64 26.59
N ALA A 3 -22.02 19.36 27.27
CA ALA A 3 -21.91 19.55 28.71
C ALA A 3 -22.22 18.21 29.44
N PRO A 4 -21.42 17.83 30.46
CA PRO A 4 -21.65 16.59 31.19
C PRO A 4 -22.88 16.69 32.11
N PRO A 5 -23.49 15.55 32.49
CA PRO A 5 -24.62 15.51 33.42
C PRO A 5 -24.22 16.14 34.77
N ALA A 6 -25.08 17.01 35.30
CA ALA A 6 -24.87 17.65 36.59
C ALA A 6 -25.01 16.64 37.74
N GLY A 7 -23.97 16.50 38.58
CA GLY A 7 -24.07 15.84 39.90
C GLY A 7 -23.18 14.63 40.18
N ALA A 8 -22.27 14.22 39.29
CA ALA A 8 -21.27 13.19 39.61
C ALA A 8 -20.01 13.83 40.21
N ASP A 9 -19.61 13.43 41.43
CA ASP A 9 -18.34 13.83 42.04
C ASP A 9 -17.18 13.44 41.11
N ARG A 10 -16.57 14.43 40.45
CA ARG A 10 -15.42 14.19 39.58
C ARG A 10 -14.15 14.04 40.41
N VAL A 11 -13.34 13.05 40.05
CA VAL A 11 -12.00 12.80 40.61
C VAL A 11 -10.96 12.84 39.50
N THR A 12 -9.68 13.04 39.84
CA THR A 12 -8.59 12.93 38.86
C THR A 12 -7.99 11.54 38.91
N ALA A 13 -8.00 10.82 37.79
CA ALA A 13 -7.22 9.60 37.65
C ALA A 13 -5.81 9.95 37.16
N CYS A 14 -4.81 9.68 37.99
CA CYS A 14 -3.39 9.78 37.65
C CYS A 14 -2.93 8.43 37.08
N VAL A 15 -3.02 8.30 35.76
CA VAL A 15 -2.67 7.09 35.01
C VAL A 15 -1.18 7.11 34.68
N ARG A 16 -0.45 6.11 35.17
CA ARG A 16 0.96 5.86 34.88
C ARG A 16 1.05 4.60 34.05
N LEU A 17 1.63 4.66 32.86
CA LEU A 17 1.65 3.52 31.93
C LEU A 17 2.95 3.45 31.13
N SER A 18 3.27 2.25 30.68
CA SER A 18 4.30 2.01 29.66
C SER A 18 3.64 1.48 28.40
N VAL A 19 4.25 1.76 27.26
CA VAL A 19 3.80 1.26 25.95
C VAL A 19 4.90 0.46 25.29
N ARG A 20 4.52 -0.45 24.42
CA ARG A 20 5.44 -1.21 23.59
C ARG A 20 4.91 -1.24 22.17
N VAL A 21 5.74 -0.90 21.19
CA VAL A 21 5.33 -1.02 19.79
C VAL A 21 5.40 -2.48 19.38
N VAL A 22 4.36 -3.00 18.71
CA VAL A 22 4.40 -4.36 18.18
C VAL A 22 5.59 -4.50 17.24
N GLY A 23 6.36 -5.56 17.48
CA GLY A 23 7.51 -5.91 16.67
C GLY A 23 8.83 -5.24 17.06
N GLU A 24 8.85 -4.39 18.10
CA GLU A 24 10.06 -3.75 18.63
C GLU A 24 11.00 -4.78 19.31
N THR A 25 12.28 -4.82 18.95
CA THR A 25 13.32 -5.60 19.68
C THR A 25 14.42 -4.72 20.25
N THR A 26 15.10 -5.20 21.30
CA THR A 26 16.12 -4.45 22.05
C THR A 26 17.24 -3.95 21.13
N ARG A 27 17.29 -2.63 20.96
CA ARG A 27 18.17 -1.85 20.09
C ARG A 27 19.65 -2.20 20.24
N ALA A 28 20.22 -2.91 19.26
CA ALA A 28 21.67 -2.90 19.01
C ALA A 28 22.06 -2.55 17.56
N ALA A 29 21.12 -2.50 16.62
CA ALA A 29 21.38 -2.08 15.25
C ALA A 29 20.13 -1.43 14.65
N VAL A 30 20.05 -0.09 14.64
CA VAL A 30 18.94 0.63 14.03
C VAL A 30 19.50 1.86 13.28
N GLN A 31 19.36 1.87 11.95
CA GLN A 31 19.64 3.03 11.10
C GLN A 31 18.55 4.11 11.24
N ALA A 32 18.81 5.32 10.73
CA ALA A 32 17.99 6.52 10.88
C ALA A 32 16.49 6.33 10.55
N ASP A 33 16.12 5.55 9.53
CA ASP A 33 14.70 5.37 9.14
C ASP A 33 13.92 4.43 10.07
N ALA A 34 14.59 3.42 10.64
CA ALA A 34 13.97 2.54 11.63
C ALA A 34 13.73 3.27 12.97
N THR A 35 14.37 4.43 13.20
CA THR A 35 14.02 5.30 14.34
C THR A 35 12.68 6.01 14.17
N VAL A 36 12.17 6.18 12.93
CA VAL A 36 10.90 6.86 12.65
C VAL A 36 9.70 5.94 12.87
N GLU A 37 9.80 4.67 12.44
CA GLU A 37 8.67 3.73 12.49
C GLU A 37 8.29 3.35 13.92
N GLU A 38 9.23 3.40 14.86
CA GLU A 38 9.04 3.13 16.29
C GLU A 38 8.93 4.42 17.12
N LYS A 39 9.05 5.59 16.48
CA LYS A 39 9.06 6.87 17.20
C LYS A 39 7.73 7.13 17.87
N ILE A 40 7.79 7.55 19.13
CA ILE A 40 6.65 8.09 19.86
C ILE A 40 6.99 9.55 20.21
N SER A 41 6.18 10.47 19.70
CA SER A 41 6.31 11.92 19.90
C SER A 41 5.17 12.45 20.80
N SER A 42 4.04 11.75 20.83
CA SER A 42 2.91 12.05 21.70
C SER A 42 2.15 10.78 22.06
N VAL A 43 1.51 10.79 23.23
CA VAL A 43 0.65 9.70 23.72
C VAL A 43 -0.67 10.29 24.22
N ALA A 44 -1.76 9.92 23.57
CA ALA A 44 -3.12 10.16 24.02
C ALA A 44 -3.58 8.98 24.88
N VAL A 45 -4.02 9.25 26.11
CA VAL A 45 -4.54 8.26 27.06
C VAL A 45 -6.03 8.51 27.24
N PHE A 46 -6.84 7.49 26.98
CA PHE A 46 -8.30 7.56 27.05
C PHE A 46 -8.81 6.66 28.18
N LEU A 47 -9.68 7.20 29.02
CA LEU A 47 -10.46 6.47 30.01
C LEU A 47 -11.91 6.41 29.55
N VAL A 48 -12.38 5.20 29.24
CA VAL A 48 -13.75 4.94 28.82
C VAL A 48 -14.50 4.33 29.98
N SER A 49 -15.61 4.94 30.40
CA SER A 49 -16.48 4.38 31.43
C SER A 49 -17.05 3.03 31.02
N VAL A 50 -17.32 2.18 32.01
CA VAL A 50 -18.06 0.93 31.83
C VAL A 50 -19.47 1.11 32.36
N ASP A 51 -20.47 0.76 31.57
CA ASP A 51 -21.89 0.83 31.94
C ASP A 51 -22.28 -0.30 32.92
N GLY A 52 -23.51 -0.23 33.44
CA GLY A 52 -24.03 -1.25 34.37
C GLY A 52 -24.15 -2.67 33.79
N SER A 53 -23.92 -2.86 32.49
CA SER A 53 -23.88 -4.15 31.81
C SER A 53 -22.47 -4.68 31.57
N GLY A 54 -21.43 -3.94 31.98
CA GLY A 54 -20.03 -4.29 31.75
C GLY A 54 -19.51 -3.90 30.36
N LYS A 55 -20.26 -3.09 29.60
CA LYS A 55 -19.88 -2.62 28.26
C LYS A 55 -19.27 -1.22 28.33
N GLU A 56 -18.45 -0.89 27.33
CA GLU A 56 -17.84 0.42 27.20
C GLU A 56 -18.89 1.48 26.84
N ASP A 57 -19.00 2.52 27.68
CA ASP A 57 -19.81 3.71 27.42
C ASP A 57 -18.92 4.80 26.82
N TRP A 58 -18.86 4.80 25.49
CA TRP A 58 -18.12 5.79 24.71
C TRP A 58 -18.71 7.20 24.75
N ASN A 59 -19.89 7.41 25.36
CA ASN A 59 -20.42 8.75 25.63
C ASN A 59 -19.76 9.39 26.87
N ASP A 60 -19.15 8.58 27.75
CA ASP A 60 -18.37 9.03 28.89
C ASP A 60 -16.91 8.59 28.77
N VAL A 61 -16.25 9.16 27.77
CA VAL A 61 -14.80 9.06 27.55
C VAL A 61 -14.11 10.37 27.92
N GLN A 62 -13.04 10.26 28.70
CA GLN A 62 -12.16 11.38 29.06
C GLN A 62 -10.75 11.04 28.60
N TYR A 63 -9.96 12.04 28.22
CA TYR A 63 -8.61 11.79 27.72
C TYR A 63 -7.66 12.94 28.07
N GLU A 64 -6.37 12.63 27.98
CA GLU A 64 -5.30 13.62 27.97
C GLU A 64 -4.26 13.23 26.93
N VAL A 65 -3.63 14.23 26.31
CA VAL A 65 -2.50 14.05 25.41
C VAL A 65 -1.24 14.51 26.10
N VAL A 66 -0.32 13.58 26.29
CA VAL A 66 1.01 13.79 26.86
C VAL A 66 2.00 13.96 25.71
N TYR A 67 2.76 15.05 25.74
CA TYR A 67 3.83 15.33 24.79
C TYR A 67 5.18 15.10 25.45
N GLY A 68 6.09 14.40 24.76
CA GLY A 68 7.42 14.13 25.31
C GLY A 68 8.34 13.49 24.27
N THR A 69 9.64 13.78 24.35
CA THR A 69 10.67 13.23 23.48
C THR A 69 11.28 11.97 24.08
N THR A 70 10.59 10.84 24.07
CA THR A 70 11.19 9.57 24.53
C THR A 70 10.63 8.41 23.69
N SER A 71 11.54 7.57 23.18
CA SER A 71 11.28 6.53 22.17
C SER A 71 11.73 5.14 22.65
N SER A 72 11.65 4.86 23.95
CA SER A 72 12.10 3.60 24.53
C SER A 72 10.96 2.83 25.21
N ALA A 73 10.96 1.50 25.08
CA ALA A 73 10.05 0.61 25.81
C ALA A 73 10.14 0.70 27.35
N ALA A 74 11.14 1.42 27.89
CA ALA A 74 11.26 1.72 29.32
C ALA A 74 10.57 3.04 29.73
N ASP A 75 10.01 3.77 28.77
CA ASP A 75 9.39 5.06 29.03
C ASP A 75 8.07 4.88 29.78
N VAL A 76 7.85 5.79 30.74
CA VAL A 76 6.66 5.83 31.55
C VAL A 76 5.95 7.16 31.29
N TYR A 77 4.72 7.05 30.79
CA TYR A 77 3.85 8.18 30.54
C TYR A 77 2.93 8.39 31.74
N GLN A 78 2.65 9.66 32.05
CA GLN A 78 1.75 10.04 33.13
C GLN A 78 0.68 10.98 32.59
N ALA A 79 -0.58 10.61 32.78
CA ALA A 79 -1.75 11.40 32.43
C ALA A 79 -2.62 11.62 33.69
N ARG A 80 -3.10 12.83 33.89
CA ARG A 80 -4.04 13.28 34.90
C ARG A 80 -5.38 13.59 34.25
N ILE A 81 -6.27 12.61 34.26
CA ILE A 81 -7.54 12.67 33.54
C ILE A 81 -8.69 12.88 34.53
N PRO A 82 -9.38 14.04 34.52
CA PRO A 82 -10.62 14.22 35.28
C PRO A 82 -11.70 13.28 34.78
N THR A 83 -12.26 12.45 35.64
CA THR A 83 -13.27 11.43 35.27
C THR A 83 -14.26 11.17 36.41
N THR A 84 -15.29 10.40 36.12
CA THR A 84 -16.26 9.89 37.10
C THR A 84 -15.69 8.63 37.79
N PRO A 85 -16.00 8.37 39.06
CA PRO A 85 -15.70 7.09 39.70
C PRO A 85 -16.36 5.91 38.98
N GLY A 86 -15.78 4.72 39.12
CA GLY A 86 -16.28 3.48 38.52
C GLY A 86 -15.19 2.70 37.77
N GLU A 87 -15.60 1.60 37.16
CA GLU A 87 -14.73 0.80 36.30
C GLU A 87 -14.49 1.53 34.96
N LYS A 88 -13.23 1.54 34.51
CA LYS A 88 -12.77 2.17 33.27
C LYS A 88 -11.99 1.19 32.41
N LYS A 89 -12.15 1.30 31.09
CA LYS A 89 -11.24 0.71 30.10
C LYS A 89 -10.22 1.77 29.67
N VAL A 90 -8.97 1.36 29.50
CA VAL A 90 -7.87 2.25 29.11
C VAL A 90 -7.47 1.97 27.67
N TYR A 91 -7.59 2.98 26.83
CA TYR A 91 -7.08 2.98 25.45
C TYR A 91 -5.93 3.97 25.33
N VAL A 92 -5.00 3.68 24.43
CA VAL A 92 -3.82 4.51 24.18
C VAL A 92 -3.64 4.71 22.69
N GLY A 93 -3.37 5.95 22.29
CA GLY A 93 -2.98 6.29 20.93
C GLY A 93 -1.65 7.01 20.92
N ALA A 94 -0.70 6.59 20.08
CA ALA A 94 0.55 7.30 19.88
C ALA A 94 0.53 8.08 18.55
N ASN A 95 1.16 9.26 18.55
CA ASN A 95 1.27 10.14 17.37
C ASN A 95 -0.06 10.39 16.66
N LEU A 96 -1.16 10.50 17.40
CA LEU A 96 -2.46 10.82 16.82
C LEU A 96 -2.58 12.32 16.54
N LEU A 97 -3.18 12.65 15.40
CA LEU A 97 -3.61 14.01 15.10
C LEU A 97 -4.81 14.41 15.99
N PRO A 98 -5.04 15.71 16.24
CA PRO A 98 -6.22 16.15 16.99
C PRO A 98 -7.55 15.63 16.42
N GLY A 99 -7.67 15.57 15.09
CA GLY A 99 -8.86 15.00 14.43
C GLY A 99 -9.02 13.49 14.66
N GLN A 100 -7.92 12.75 14.80
CA GLN A 100 -7.93 11.32 15.10
C GLN A 100 -8.30 11.06 16.57
N VAL A 101 -7.75 11.85 17.50
CA VAL A 101 -8.17 11.83 18.92
C VAL A 101 -9.66 12.13 19.04
N HIS A 102 -10.15 13.14 18.32
CA HIS A 102 -11.58 13.47 18.33
C HIS A 102 -12.46 12.34 17.76
N ALA A 103 -12.02 11.68 16.68
CA ALA A 103 -12.73 10.55 16.10
C ALA A 103 -12.91 9.41 17.10
N ILE A 104 -11.87 9.05 17.86
CA ILE A 104 -11.92 8.02 18.91
C ILE A 104 -12.97 8.38 19.97
N CYS A 105 -13.02 9.64 20.39
CA CYS A 105 -13.94 10.08 21.45
C CYS A 105 -15.40 10.23 21.03
N GLY A 106 -15.73 10.22 19.73
CA GLY A 106 -17.02 10.71 19.25
C GLY A 106 -17.74 9.86 18.21
N GLN A 107 -17.14 8.80 17.67
CA GLN A 107 -17.71 8.08 16.53
C GLN A 107 -17.61 6.55 16.63
N ALA A 108 -18.65 5.89 16.08
CA ALA A 108 -18.68 4.46 15.79
C ALA A 108 -18.34 3.55 16.99
N GLU A 109 -18.95 3.81 18.15
CA GLU A 109 -18.76 2.96 19.35
C GLU A 109 -17.28 2.79 19.75
N GLY A 110 -16.51 3.88 19.63
CA GLY A 110 -15.09 3.89 19.99
C GLY A 110 -14.14 3.29 18.97
N LYS A 111 -14.63 2.81 17.83
CA LYS A 111 -13.78 2.38 16.71
C LYS A 111 -12.94 3.54 16.15
N GLY A 112 -13.39 4.79 16.35
CA GLY A 112 -12.66 5.96 15.91
C GLY A 112 -12.58 6.09 14.40
N LEU A 113 -13.74 6.08 13.73
CA LEU A 113 -13.82 6.26 12.28
C LEU A 113 -13.17 7.59 11.87
N TYR A 114 -12.08 7.52 11.13
CA TYR A 114 -11.34 8.68 10.64
C TYR A 114 -11.29 8.67 9.12
N THR A 115 -11.59 9.80 8.49
CA THR A 115 -11.47 9.98 7.03
C THR A 115 -10.36 10.99 6.76
N ALA A 116 -9.28 10.54 6.11
CA ALA A 116 -8.20 11.41 5.69
C ALA A 116 -8.63 12.32 4.55
N THR A 117 -8.30 13.60 4.69
CA THR A 117 -8.54 14.62 3.66
C THR A 117 -7.36 14.73 2.69
N GLY A 118 -7.52 15.41 1.57
CA GLY A 118 -6.45 15.64 0.59
C GLY A 118 -6.70 15.00 -0.76
N ALA A 119 -6.10 15.57 -1.80
CA ALA A 119 -6.33 15.17 -3.19
C ALA A 119 -5.52 13.93 -3.58
N GLY A 120 -4.33 13.77 -3.02
CA GLY A 120 -3.37 12.74 -3.43
C GLY A 120 -2.82 11.88 -2.29
N TYR A 121 -2.05 10.87 -2.67
CA TYR A 121 -1.47 9.86 -1.77
C TYR A 121 -0.65 10.51 -0.65
N ASP A 122 0.23 11.45 -0.97
CA ASP A 122 1.11 12.09 0.01
C ASP A 122 0.33 12.83 1.12
N GLU A 123 -0.73 13.56 0.75
CA GLU A 123 -1.55 14.32 1.70
C GLU A 123 -2.34 13.39 2.63
N VAL A 124 -2.84 12.27 2.08
CA VAL A 124 -3.55 11.25 2.85
C VAL A 124 -2.60 10.49 3.77
N ILE A 125 -1.47 9.98 3.26
CA ILE A 125 -0.52 9.19 4.04
C ILE A 125 0.16 10.03 5.12
N ARG A 126 0.46 11.31 4.87
CA ARG A 126 0.99 12.22 5.91
C ARG A 126 0.01 12.47 7.06
N GLN A 127 -1.23 11.98 7.04
CA GLN A 127 -2.07 12.02 8.24
C GLN A 127 -1.82 10.82 9.17
N PHE A 128 -1.24 9.74 8.65
CA PHE A 128 -0.99 8.50 9.39
C PHE A 128 0.50 8.23 9.63
N ALA A 129 1.38 8.55 8.68
CA ALA A 129 2.83 8.36 8.76
C ALA A 129 3.56 9.67 8.43
N ARG A 130 4.05 10.37 9.46
CA ARG A 130 4.50 11.77 9.37
C ARG A 130 6.01 11.96 9.38
N GLY A 131 6.74 11.02 8.79
CA GLY A 131 8.20 11.06 8.76
C GLY A 131 8.75 11.30 10.18
N THR A 132 9.44 12.42 10.39
CA THR A 132 10.05 12.75 11.68
C THR A 132 9.09 12.85 12.87
N GLU A 133 7.78 12.98 12.69
CA GLU A 133 6.82 13.00 13.81
C GLU A 133 6.38 11.59 14.26
N GLY A 134 6.70 10.55 13.50
CA GLY A 134 6.32 9.16 13.77
C GLY A 134 5.04 8.72 13.06
N ILE A 135 4.63 7.49 13.35
CA ILE A 135 3.45 6.83 12.77
C ILE A 135 2.34 6.78 13.82
N ALA A 136 1.10 7.02 13.41
CA ALA A 136 -0.07 6.86 14.26
C ALA A 136 -0.24 5.39 14.68
N MET A 137 -0.43 5.16 15.98
CA MET A 137 -0.59 3.82 16.55
C MET A 137 -1.70 3.82 17.58
N THR A 138 -2.34 2.67 17.78
CA THR A 138 -3.39 2.50 18.80
C THR A 138 -3.20 1.18 19.56
N GLY A 139 -3.71 1.15 20.79
CA GLY A 139 -3.64 -0.01 21.66
C GLY A 139 -4.62 0.10 22.83
N LYS A 140 -4.79 -1.00 23.54
CA LYS A 140 -5.73 -1.11 24.67
C LYS A 140 -5.10 -1.90 25.81
N ALA A 141 -5.34 -1.48 27.04
CA ALA A 141 -4.97 -2.26 28.22
C ALA A 141 -5.79 -3.56 28.29
N GLY A 142 -5.13 -4.66 28.66
CA GLY A 142 -5.78 -5.97 28.77
C GLY A 142 -6.82 -6.07 29.90
N THR A 143 -6.72 -5.20 30.90
CA THR A 143 -7.60 -5.19 32.08
C THR A 143 -8.28 -3.83 32.27
N SER A 144 -9.48 -3.85 32.83
CA SER A 144 -10.12 -2.62 33.34
C SER A 144 -9.38 -2.11 34.58
N VAL A 145 -9.64 -0.86 34.93
CA VAL A 145 -9.16 -0.21 36.16
C VAL A 145 -10.33 0.38 36.92
N THR A 146 -10.27 0.43 38.26
CA THR A 146 -11.33 1.03 39.07
C THR A 146 -10.90 2.38 39.60
N VAL A 147 -11.66 3.42 39.29
CA VAL A 147 -11.48 4.76 39.85
C VAL A 147 -12.42 4.91 41.04
N SER A 148 -11.87 5.07 42.24
CA SER A 148 -12.65 5.26 43.47
C SER A 148 -13.14 6.70 43.62
N ALA A 149 -14.24 6.90 44.35
CA ALA A 149 -14.74 8.23 44.69
C ALA A 149 -13.88 8.91 45.78
N GLY A 150 -13.92 10.24 45.83
CA GLY A 150 -13.30 11.04 46.91
C GLY A 150 -12.04 11.78 46.50
N THR A 151 -10.89 11.09 46.42
CA THR A 151 -9.57 11.70 46.14
C THR A 151 -8.99 11.27 44.81
N ASP A 152 -7.94 11.95 44.34
CA ASP A 152 -7.16 11.53 43.17
C ASP A 152 -6.73 10.06 43.30
N VAL A 153 -6.89 9.30 42.23
CA VAL A 153 -6.63 7.85 42.18
C VAL A 153 -5.41 7.60 41.31
N ASN A 154 -4.42 6.88 41.84
CA ASN A 154 -3.29 6.42 41.06
C ASN A 154 -3.62 5.10 40.36
N VAL A 155 -3.50 5.08 39.04
CA VAL A 155 -3.67 3.89 38.20
C VAL A 155 -2.31 3.55 37.61
N ASP A 156 -1.69 2.45 38.04
CA ASP A 156 -0.39 2.02 37.54
C ASP A 156 -0.52 0.81 36.60
N LEU A 157 -0.19 1.02 35.33
CA LEU A 157 -0.18 0.03 34.24
C LEU A 157 1.25 -0.24 33.74
N THR A 158 2.29 0.15 34.47
CA THR A 158 3.69 -0.03 34.04
C THR A 158 4.16 -1.48 34.10
N ALA A 159 3.52 -2.32 34.92
CA ALA A 159 3.87 -3.74 35.04
C ALA A 159 3.53 -4.57 33.79
N SER A 160 2.66 -4.07 32.92
CA SER A 160 2.25 -4.74 31.69
C SER A 160 2.09 -3.70 30.58
N PRO A 161 3.15 -3.44 29.79
CA PRO A 161 3.12 -2.42 28.76
C PRO A 161 1.95 -2.61 27.79
N ILE A 162 1.29 -1.51 27.45
CA ILE A 162 0.20 -1.51 26.47
C ILE A 162 0.81 -1.64 25.09
N THR A 163 0.43 -2.70 24.40
CA THR A 163 0.87 -3.00 23.05
C THR A 163 0.23 -2.03 22.04
N LEU A 164 1.05 -1.36 21.23
CA LEU A 164 0.64 -0.42 20.19
C LEU A 164 0.85 -1.01 18.80
N GLU A 165 -0.18 -0.95 17.97
CA GLU A 165 -0.13 -1.33 16.56
C GLU A 165 -0.19 -0.08 15.67
N ARG A 166 0.65 -0.04 14.65
CA ARG A 166 0.59 1.00 13.61
C ARG A 166 -0.74 0.90 12.87
N VAL A 167 -1.38 2.04 12.58
CA VAL A 167 -2.64 2.07 11.81
C VAL A 167 -2.42 1.89 10.29
N VAL A 168 -1.16 1.79 9.86
CA VAL A 168 -0.74 1.61 8.47
C VAL A 168 -0.03 0.27 8.29
N ALA A 169 -0.03 -0.22 7.05
CA ALA A 169 0.90 -1.20 6.52
C ALA A 169 2.03 -0.51 5.76
N LYS A 170 3.08 -1.28 5.43
CA LYS A 170 4.16 -0.84 4.55
C LYS A 170 4.40 -1.88 3.46
N VAL A 171 4.54 -1.42 2.23
CA VAL A 171 4.66 -2.24 1.02
C VAL A 171 5.95 -1.89 0.30
N LEU A 172 6.81 -2.90 0.09
CA LEU A 172 8.06 -2.75 -0.66
C LEU A 172 8.04 -3.66 -1.89
N LEU A 173 8.41 -3.08 -3.03
CA LEU A 173 8.67 -3.81 -4.26
C LEU A 173 10.15 -4.23 -4.35
N VAL A 174 10.40 -5.49 -4.67
CA VAL A 174 11.70 -6.00 -5.09
C VAL A 174 11.61 -6.77 -6.39
N CYS A 175 12.68 -6.83 -7.16
CA CYS A 175 12.71 -7.47 -8.47
C CYS A 175 13.81 -8.53 -8.54
N ASP A 176 13.52 -9.64 -9.23
CA ASP A 176 14.56 -10.54 -9.70
C ASP A 176 15.32 -9.92 -10.86
N THR A 177 16.64 -9.92 -10.74
CA THR A 177 17.52 -9.27 -11.70
C THR A 177 18.48 -10.25 -12.37
N TYR A 178 19.11 -9.75 -13.43
CA TYR A 178 20.31 -10.31 -14.04
C TYR A 178 21.22 -9.17 -14.48
N THR A 179 22.49 -9.49 -14.70
CA THR A 179 23.47 -8.54 -15.24
C THR A 179 23.65 -8.78 -16.74
N ASP A 180 23.60 -7.70 -17.50
CA ASP A 180 23.92 -7.65 -18.94
C ASP A 180 24.59 -6.32 -19.24
N ASP A 181 25.52 -6.23 -20.20
CA ASP A 181 26.20 -4.97 -20.56
C ASP A 181 26.62 -4.07 -19.36
N GLY A 182 27.12 -4.68 -18.28
CA GLY A 182 27.52 -3.98 -17.05
C GLY A 182 26.40 -3.34 -16.21
N GLY A 183 25.12 -3.52 -16.57
CA GLY A 183 23.95 -3.01 -15.86
C GLY A 183 23.05 -4.10 -15.25
N ALA A 184 22.18 -3.72 -14.31
CA ALA A 184 21.17 -4.60 -13.72
C ALA A 184 19.82 -4.45 -14.42
N TYR A 185 19.23 -5.58 -14.83
CA TYR A 185 17.97 -5.64 -15.57
C TYR A 185 16.99 -6.59 -14.89
N VAL A 186 15.70 -6.30 -14.99
CA VAL A 186 14.64 -7.20 -14.50
C VAL A 186 14.33 -8.29 -15.51
N ARG A 187 13.89 -9.45 -15.04
CA ARG A 187 13.56 -10.60 -15.88
C ARG A 187 12.22 -10.43 -16.59
N MET A 188 12.14 -10.88 -17.84
CA MET A 188 10.89 -10.90 -18.62
C MET A 188 10.47 -12.31 -19.04
N SER A 189 11.42 -13.19 -19.40
CA SER A 189 11.10 -14.56 -19.82
C SER A 189 11.11 -15.59 -18.70
N GLY A 190 10.47 -16.73 -19.00
CA GLY A 190 10.33 -17.87 -18.10
C GLY A 190 11.63 -18.65 -17.81
N ASN A 191 12.69 -18.42 -18.59
CA ASN A 191 13.89 -19.26 -18.55
C ASN A 191 15.05 -18.56 -17.82
N ALA A 192 15.21 -18.89 -16.55
CA ALA A 192 16.28 -18.36 -15.70
C ALA A 192 17.70 -18.61 -16.23
N ALA A 193 17.89 -19.60 -17.11
CA ALA A 193 19.19 -19.98 -17.67
C ALA A 193 19.55 -19.24 -18.97
N ARG A 194 18.64 -18.44 -19.55
CA ARG A 194 18.90 -17.70 -20.81
C ARG A 194 18.31 -16.28 -20.81
N PRO A 195 18.92 -15.33 -20.08
CA PRO A 195 18.56 -13.90 -20.18
C PRO A 195 18.68 -13.34 -21.61
N SER A 196 19.55 -13.94 -22.44
CA SER A 196 19.67 -13.61 -23.86
C SER A 196 18.39 -13.86 -24.68
N ALA A 197 17.44 -14.64 -24.16
CA ALA A 197 16.15 -14.92 -24.80
C ALA A 197 15.07 -13.88 -24.46
N ASP A 198 15.31 -12.94 -23.52
CA ASP A 198 14.39 -11.84 -23.28
C ASP A 198 14.32 -10.96 -24.55
N PRO A 199 13.11 -10.55 -25.00
CA PRO A 199 12.93 -9.82 -26.26
C PRO A 199 13.37 -8.35 -26.18
N GLY A 200 13.83 -7.90 -25.02
CA GLY A 200 14.23 -6.53 -24.74
C GLY A 200 14.92 -6.43 -23.39
N TRP A 201 15.06 -5.18 -22.93
CA TRP A 201 15.64 -4.82 -21.65
C TRP A 201 14.71 -3.90 -20.88
N ILE A 202 14.62 -4.11 -19.57
CA ILE A 202 14.12 -3.13 -18.61
C ILE A 202 15.23 -2.95 -17.57
N ARG A 203 15.85 -1.76 -17.55
CA ARG A 203 16.84 -1.44 -16.52
C ARG A 203 16.15 -1.36 -15.17
N LEU A 204 16.78 -1.90 -14.15
CA LEU A 204 16.26 -1.86 -12.80
C LEU A 204 16.04 -0.42 -12.30
N SER A 205 16.95 0.49 -12.67
CA SER A 205 16.86 1.94 -12.39
C SER A 205 15.69 2.63 -13.08
N ASP A 206 15.07 1.98 -14.07
CA ASP A 206 13.94 2.49 -14.83
C ASP A 206 12.62 1.85 -14.37
N VAL A 207 12.60 1.22 -13.20
CA VAL A 207 11.38 0.73 -12.54
C VAL A 207 10.90 1.75 -11.50
N ARG A 208 9.64 2.12 -11.61
CA ARG A 208 8.92 3.00 -10.67
C ARG A 208 7.67 2.29 -10.20
N TYR A 209 7.30 2.44 -8.93
CA TYR A 209 6.06 1.87 -8.43
C TYR A 209 5.31 2.82 -7.50
N ALA A 210 4.00 2.62 -7.44
CA ALA A 210 3.12 3.35 -6.56
C ALA A 210 2.00 2.44 -6.05
N LEU A 211 1.45 2.77 -4.88
CA LEU A 211 0.20 2.19 -4.41
C LEU A 211 -0.98 2.91 -5.06
N ASN A 212 -1.99 2.13 -5.43
CA ASN A 212 -3.25 2.60 -5.98
C ASN A 212 -4.43 2.03 -5.18
N THR A 213 -5.58 2.70 -5.23
CA THR A 213 -6.76 2.35 -4.42
C THR A 213 -6.41 2.35 -2.94
N VAL A 214 -5.80 3.45 -2.48
CA VAL A 214 -5.35 3.60 -1.09
C VAL A 214 -6.52 4.11 -0.25
N ASN A 215 -6.86 3.38 0.81
CA ASN A 215 -8.04 3.71 1.63
C ASN A 215 -7.87 5.07 2.32
N ARG A 216 -8.91 5.91 2.28
CA ARG A 216 -8.97 7.18 3.01
C ARG A 216 -9.53 7.01 4.41
N LYS A 217 -10.33 5.97 4.64
CA LYS A 217 -11.04 5.74 5.89
C LYS A 217 -10.42 4.60 6.67
N VAL A 218 -10.29 4.82 7.97
CA VAL A 218 -9.84 3.77 8.90
C VAL A 218 -10.68 3.80 10.15
N TYR A 219 -10.81 2.66 10.80
CA TYR A 219 -11.10 2.63 12.22
C TYR A 219 -9.79 2.77 12.98
N LEU A 220 -9.59 3.81 13.79
CA LEU A 220 -8.34 3.96 14.54
C LEU A 220 -8.14 2.80 15.53
N ASN A 221 -9.21 2.33 16.17
CA ASN A 221 -9.21 1.10 16.95
C ASN A 221 -9.73 -0.03 16.05
N ALA A 222 -8.89 -1.04 15.81
CA ALA A 222 -9.24 -2.16 14.94
C ALA A 222 -10.48 -2.91 15.49
N PRO A 223 -11.52 -3.13 14.66
CA PRO A 223 -12.67 -3.90 15.11
C PRO A 223 -12.34 -5.39 15.20
N PRO A 224 -13.01 -6.17 16.08
CA PRO A 224 -12.70 -7.58 16.29
C PRO A 224 -12.90 -8.48 15.06
N ASP A 225 -13.75 -8.07 14.13
CA ASP A 225 -14.03 -8.78 12.88
C ASP A 225 -13.03 -8.45 11.76
N GLY A 226 -12.09 -7.53 12.01
CA GLY A 226 -11.06 -7.11 11.06
C GLY A 226 -11.60 -6.33 9.85
N LYS A 227 -12.87 -5.94 9.84
CA LYS A 227 -13.47 -5.20 8.73
C LYS A 227 -13.16 -3.72 8.82
N ASP A 228 -12.56 -3.17 7.77
CA ASP A 228 -12.38 -1.73 7.66
C ASP A 228 -13.70 -1.01 7.30
N PRO A 229 -13.75 0.34 7.25
CA PRO A 229 -14.96 1.08 6.91
C PRO A 229 -15.46 0.88 5.48
N ASN A 230 -14.67 0.26 4.60
CA ASN A 230 -14.88 0.15 3.16
C ASN A 230 -15.02 -1.31 2.70
N HIS A 231 -15.16 -2.24 3.65
CA HIS A 231 -15.08 -3.67 3.43
C HIS A 231 -16.10 -4.21 2.43
N GLU A 232 -17.35 -3.75 2.50
CA GLU A 232 -18.42 -4.24 1.64
C GLU A 232 -18.28 -3.69 0.22
N VAL A 233 -18.38 -4.56 -0.80
CA VAL A 233 -18.19 -4.16 -2.21
C VAL A 233 -19.44 -3.57 -2.85
N ASP A 234 -20.61 -3.92 -2.34
CA ASP A 234 -21.91 -3.52 -2.90
C ASP A 234 -22.05 -2.02 -3.21
N PRO A 235 -21.55 -1.08 -2.37
CA PRO A 235 -21.64 0.35 -2.67
C PRO A 235 -20.84 0.80 -3.91
N TYR A 236 -19.85 0.00 -4.35
CA TYR A 236 -18.94 0.35 -5.44
C TYR A 236 -19.31 -0.29 -6.77
N VAL A 237 -20.46 -0.97 -6.86
CA VAL A 237 -20.89 -1.65 -8.08
C VAL A 237 -22.32 -1.27 -8.45
N VAL A 238 -22.59 -1.16 -9.74
CA VAL A 238 -23.92 -0.91 -10.34
C VAL A 238 -24.13 -1.81 -11.55
N LYS A 239 -25.34 -1.86 -12.11
CA LYS A 239 -25.58 -2.53 -13.41
C LYS A 239 -25.49 -1.53 -14.55
N ASP A 240 -24.79 -1.90 -15.63
CA ASP A 240 -24.86 -1.18 -16.90
C ASP A 240 -26.19 -1.45 -17.64
N ASP A 241 -26.38 -0.79 -18.78
CA ASP A 241 -27.57 -0.96 -19.64
C ASP A 241 -27.74 -2.41 -20.16
N GLY A 242 -26.65 -3.17 -20.18
CA GLY A 242 -26.63 -4.60 -20.53
C GLY A 242 -26.94 -5.53 -19.34
N GLY A 243 -27.14 -4.99 -18.14
CA GLY A 243 -27.39 -5.75 -16.92
C GLY A 243 -26.12 -6.34 -16.29
N ASN A 244 -24.92 -6.01 -16.79
CA ASN A 244 -23.66 -6.47 -16.22
C ASN A 244 -23.26 -5.58 -15.04
N TYR A 245 -22.64 -6.19 -14.03
CA TYR A 245 -22.04 -5.42 -12.95
C TYR A 245 -20.81 -4.66 -13.44
N VAL A 246 -20.79 -3.36 -13.14
CA VAL A 246 -19.73 -2.41 -13.44
C VAL A 246 -19.43 -1.56 -12.21
N SER A 247 -18.33 -0.83 -12.22
CA SER A 247 -17.99 0.10 -11.15
C SER A 247 -19.01 1.23 -11.01
N ALA A 248 -19.42 1.54 -9.78
CA ALA A 248 -20.23 2.70 -9.47
C ALA A 248 -19.41 3.99 -9.73
N PRO A 249 -19.93 4.96 -10.51
CA PRO A 249 -19.24 6.24 -10.70
C PRO A 249 -19.14 7.00 -9.38
N ASP A 250 -18.03 7.73 -9.19
CA ASP A 250 -17.74 8.67 -8.09
C ASP A 250 -17.69 8.12 -6.65
N VAL A 251 -18.32 6.99 -6.35
CA VAL A 251 -18.34 6.43 -4.98
C VAL A 251 -16.93 6.04 -4.56
N ALA A 252 -16.22 5.34 -5.44
CA ALA A 252 -14.88 4.83 -5.16
C ALA A 252 -13.87 5.98 -4.97
N GLU A 253 -13.96 7.05 -5.76
CA GLU A 253 -13.07 8.24 -5.69
C GLU A 253 -13.20 9.02 -4.39
N GLN A 254 -14.38 8.97 -3.76
CA GLN A 254 -14.59 9.56 -2.44
C GLN A 254 -14.00 8.71 -1.30
N GLN A 255 -13.83 7.41 -1.53
CA GLN A 255 -13.38 6.45 -0.52
C GLN A 255 -11.88 6.15 -0.59
N PHE A 256 -11.31 6.19 -1.80
CA PHE A 256 -9.93 5.81 -2.04
C PHE A 256 -9.15 6.94 -2.73
N VAL A 257 -7.83 6.87 -2.65
CA VAL A 257 -6.94 7.66 -3.49
C VAL A 257 -6.53 6.83 -4.69
N TYR A 258 -6.74 7.39 -5.88
CA TYR A 258 -6.31 6.79 -7.14
C TYR A 258 -5.14 7.52 -7.76
N ARG A 259 -4.37 6.77 -8.53
CA ARG A 259 -3.31 7.27 -9.40
C ARG A 259 -3.63 6.92 -10.84
N THR A 260 -3.43 7.88 -11.72
CA THR A 260 -3.41 7.61 -13.16
C THR A 260 -2.12 6.91 -13.53
N LEU A 261 -2.12 6.10 -14.60
CA LEU A 261 -0.92 5.41 -15.06
C LEU A 261 0.24 6.38 -15.28
N GLY A 262 0.00 7.49 -16.00
CA GLY A 262 1.02 8.52 -16.26
C GLY A 262 1.65 9.12 -15.00
N SER A 263 0.92 9.19 -13.88
CA SER A 263 1.46 9.72 -12.62
C SER A 263 2.51 8.81 -11.95
N VAL A 264 2.60 7.53 -12.36
CA VAL A 264 3.60 6.58 -11.85
C VAL A 264 4.97 6.79 -12.52
N TRP A 265 4.99 7.38 -13.72
CA TRP A 265 6.23 7.71 -14.43
C TRP A 265 6.64 9.18 -14.27
N ALA A 266 5.69 10.09 -14.08
CA ALA A 266 5.94 11.53 -14.06
C ALA A 266 7.05 11.93 -13.07
N GLU A 267 8.07 12.64 -13.58
CA GLU A 267 9.15 13.21 -12.77
C GLU A 267 8.59 14.21 -11.73
N GLY A 268 9.00 14.07 -10.47
CA GLY A 268 8.60 14.97 -9.38
C GLY A 268 7.27 14.64 -8.69
N ILE A 269 6.56 13.58 -9.11
CA ILE A 269 5.43 13.00 -8.37
C ILE A 269 5.96 11.83 -7.51
N ALA A 270 5.20 11.44 -6.48
CA ALA A 270 5.53 10.45 -5.45
C ALA A 270 5.51 8.92 -5.78
N PRO A 271 5.72 8.38 -7.00
CA PRO A 271 6.23 7.02 -7.15
C PRO A 271 7.59 6.80 -6.46
N GLU A 272 7.75 5.63 -5.85
CA GLU A 272 9.05 5.21 -5.34
C GLU A 272 9.86 4.59 -6.49
N ALA A 273 11.08 5.10 -6.69
CA ALA A 273 12.05 4.43 -7.53
C ALA A 273 12.54 3.18 -6.83
N TYR A 274 12.60 2.07 -7.58
CA TYR A 274 13.26 0.89 -7.07
C TYR A 274 14.75 1.20 -6.85
N GLU A 275 15.28 0.84 -5.68
CA GLU A 275 16.69 0.95 -5.36
C GLU A 275 17.17 -0.33 -4.67
N GLU A 276 18.19 -0.97 -5.22
CA GLU A 276 18.76 -2.22 -4.69
C GLU A 276 19.29 -2.05 -3.27
N VAL A 277 19.85 -0.88 -2.92
CA VAL A 277 20.41 -0.61 -1.59
C VAL A 277 19.35 -0.63 -0.48
N LYS A 278 18.08 -0.41 -0.83
CA LYS A 278 16.93 -0.51 0.09
C LYS A 278 16.55 -1.96 0.42
N PHE A 279 17.15 -2.93 -0.28
CA PHE A 279 17.03 -4.37 -0.06
C PHE A 279 18.41 -5.06 -0.12
N ASN A 280 19.04 -5.34 1.02
CA ASN A 280 20.34 -6.01 1.02
C ASN A 280 20.22 -7.56 1.03
N ALA A 281 20.19 -8.16 -0.16
CA ALA A 281 20.13 -9.62 -0.34
C ALA A 281 21.39 -10.39 0.11
N THR A 282 22.51 -9.70 0.36
CA THR A 282 23.79 -10.32 0.77
C THR A 282 23.98 -10.42 2.28
N LYS A 283 23.09 -9.83 3.08
CA LYS A 283 23.00 -10.14 4.51
C LYS A 283 22.35 -11.52 4.69
N ALA A 284 22.94 -12.34 5.55
CA ALA A 284 22.74 -13.78 5.66
C ALA A 284 21.27 -14.22 5.59
N THR A 285 21.01 -15.41 5.06
CA THR A 285 19.68 -16.04 5.11
C THR A 285 19.47 -16.64 6.51
N PRO A 286 18.48 -16.23 7.31
CA PRO A 286 17.41 -15.26 7.05
C PRO A 286 17.86 -13.79 7.24
N PRO A 287 17.45 -12.84 6.36
CA PRO A 287 17.87 -11.44 6.46
C PRO A 287 17.67 -10.86 7.87
N GLU A 288 18.76 -10.37 8.46
CA GLU A 288 18.77 -9.64 9.72
C GLU A 288 18.01 -8.30 9.58
N SER A 289 17.70 -7.65 10.71
CA SER A 289 16.97 -6.36 10.92
C SER A 289 17.27 -5.21 9.96
N ASP A 290 18.34 -5.29 9.18
CA ASP A 290 18.88 -4.23 8.35
C ASP A 290 18.62 -4.44 6.85
N ALA A 291 17.79 -5.41 6.48
CA ALA A 291 17.58 -5.77 5.08
C ALA A 291 16.57 -4.89 4.34
N TYR A 292 15.79 -4.05 5.02
CA TYR A 292 14.65 -3.32 4.44
C TYR A 292 14.55 -1.88 4.95
N THR A 293 14.91 -0.88 4.14
CA THR A 293 14.79 0.56 4.52
C THR A 293 13.74 1.31 3.70
N GLY A 294 13.34 0.79 2.54
CA GLY A 294 12.36 1.39 1.63
C GLY A 294 10.92 0.93 1.80
N GLY A 295 10.01 1.54 1.04
CA GLY A 295 8.62 1.11 0.92
C GLY A 295 7.60 2.25 1.09
N LEU A 296 6.40 2.01 0.58
CA LEU A 296 5.25 2.90 0.62
C LEU A 296 4.30 2.50 1.75
N TYR A 297 3.79 3.48 2.51
CA TYR A 297 2.78 3.24 3.53
C TYR A 297 1.37 3.31 2.94
N CYS A 298 0.47 2.48 3.45
CA CYS A 298 -0.96 2.62 3.22
C CYS A 298 -1.74 2.28 4.48
N PRO A 299 -2.92 2.88 4.69
CA PRO A 299 -3.84 2.38 5.70
C PRO A 299 -4.31 0.97 5.36
N GLU A 300 -4.88 0.28 6.34
CA GLU A 300 -5.58 -0.98 6.08
C GLU A 300 -6.63 -0.82 4.98
N ASN A 301 -6.78 -1.86 4.16
CA ASN A 301 -7.81 -1.95 3.15
C ASN A 301 -8.27 -3.41 3.02
N THR A 302 -9.40 -3.74 3.64
CA THR A 302 -9.99 -5.08 3.55
C THR A 302 -11.17 -5.07 2.59
N THR A 303 -11.48 -6.20 1.96
CA THR A 303 -12.54 -6.21 0.94
C THR A 303 -13.27 -7.55 0.96
N ALA A 304 -14.60 -7.50 0.90
CA ALA A 304 -15.44 -8.66 0.67
C ALA A 304 -15.23 -9.20 -0.75
N THR A 305 -15.28 -10.52 -0.91
CA THR A 305 -15.07 -11.17 -2.20
C THR A 305 -16.34 -11.38 -3.01
N SER A 306 -17.50 -11.06 -2.45
CA SER A 306 -18.77 -11.30 -3.13
C SER A 306 -19.76 -10.19 -2.80
N THR A 307 -20.66 -9.94 -3.74
CA THR A 307 -21.80 -9.04 -3.55
C THR A 307 -23.07 -9.87 -3.34
N ALA A 308 -23.05 -10.77 -2.36
CA ALA A 308 -24.13 -11.75 -2.15
C ALA A 308 -25.49 -11.10 -1.88
N SER A 309 -25.51 -9.85 -1.43
CA SER A 309 -26.74 -9.07 -1.23
C SER A 309 -27.39 -8.64 -2.55
N LEU A 310 -26.64 -8.56 -3.66
CA LEU A 310 -27.12 -8.08 -4.94
C LEU A 310 -27.83 -9.19 -5.72
N ALA A 311 -28.87 -8.82 -6.46
CA ALA A 311 -29.66 -9.74 -7.27
C ALA A 311 -28.82 -10.41 -8.38
N GLY A 312 -28.41 -11.65 -8.12
CA GLY A 312 -27.57 -12.46 -9.01
C GLY A 312 -26.23 -12.89 -8.40
N GLY A 313 -25.85 -12.38 -7.21
CA GLY A 313 -24.70 -12.83 -6.43
C GLY A 313 -23.38 -12.87 -7.21
N LEU A 314 -22.77 -11.71 -7.48
CA LEU A 314 -21.46 -11.67 -8.14
C LEU A 314 -20.36 -12.15 -7.18
N ASP A 315 -19.63 -13.18 -7.60
CA ASP A 315 -18.41 -13.66 -6.95
C ASP A 315 -17.19 -13.07 -7.67
N LEU A 316 -16.46 -12.19 -6.98
CA LEU A 316 -15.29 -11.49 -7.50
C LEU A 316 -14.03 -12.37 -7.58
N THR A 317 -14.10 -13.60 -7.03
CA THR A 317 -13.02 -14.59 -7.10
C THR A 317 -13.24 -15.63 -8.20
N GLY A 318 -14.43 -15.62 -8.81
CA GLY A 318 -14.81 -16.50 -9.90
C GLY A 318 -14.35 -16.01 -11.29
N THR A 319 -14.90 -16.62 -12.33
CA THR A 319 -14.65 -16.21 -13.71
C THR A 319 -15.38 -14.90 -14.02
N LEU A 320 -14.64 -13.80 -14.05
CA LEU A 320 -15.14 -12.47 -14.39
C LEU A 320 -15.02 -12.19 -15.89
N ASN A 321 -16.00 -11.47 -16.44
CA ASN A 321 -15.84 -10.88 -17.78
C ASN A 321 -14.93 -9.63 -17.71
N SER A 322 -14.54 -9.08 -18.87
CA SER A 322 -13.60 -7.95 -18.95
C SER A 322 -14.08 -6.71 -18.19
N THR A 323 -15.39 -6.47 -18.14
CA THR A 323 -15.95 -5.30 -17.44
C THR A 323 -15.94 -5.52 -15.92
N GLN A 324 -16.24 -6.73 -15.46
CA GLN A 324 -16.25 -7.09 -14.04
C GLN A 324 -14.85 -7.22 -13.46
N ALA A 325 -13.85 -7.61 -14.25
CA ALA A 325 -12.47 -7.79 -13.81
C ALA A 325 -11.81 -6.48 -13.31
N GLU A 326 -12.40 -5.32 -13.62
CA GLU A 326 -11.98 -4.02 -13.11
C GLU A 326 -12.37 -3.79 -11.65
N ILE A 327 -13.51 -4.36 -11.22
CA ILE A 327 -14.10 -4.10 -9.90
C ILE A 327 -13.11 -4.38 -8.77
N PRO A 328 -12.42 -5.54 -8.71
CA PRO A 328 -11.48 -5.79 -7.62
C PRO A 328 -10.38 -4.74 -7.52
N ARG A 329 -9.86 -4.23 -8.65
CA ARG A 329 -8.79 -3.19 -8.64
C ARG A 329 -9.28 -1.86 -8.08
N LEU A 330 -10.58 -1.58 -8.16
CA LEU A 330 -11.18 -0.35 -7.65
C LEU A 330 -11.45 -0.38 -6.15
N VAL A 331 -11.45 -1.56 -5.52
CA VAL A 331 -11.77 -1.68 -4.09
C VAL A 331 -10.60 -2.18 -3.26
N THR A 332 -9.66 -2.92 -3.85
CA THR A 332 -8.45 -3.36 -3.16
C THR A 332 -7.22 -2.52 -3.50
N THR A 333 -6.41 -2.24 -2.47
CA THR A 333 -5.11 -1.61 -2.66
C THR A 333 -4.20 -2.56 -3.43
N HIS A 334 -3.63 -2.04 -4.51
CA HIS A 334 -2.76 -2.81 -5.40
C HIS A 334 -1.56 -1.97 -5.82
N LEU A 335 -0.56 -2.64 -6.38
CA LEU A 335 0.64 -1.99 -6.88
C LEU A 335 0.43 -1.63 -8.35
N LEU A 336 0.75 -0.39 -8.70
CA LEU A 336 1.00 0.03 -10.08
C LEU A 336 2.51 0.16 -10.30
N VAL A 337 3.00 -0.37 -11.41
CA VAL A 337 4.41 -0.33 -11.78
C VAL A 337 4.53 0.29 -13.16
N ALA A 338 5.42 1.26 -13.31
CA ALA A 338 5.83 1.79 -14.60
C ALA A 338 7.28 1.39 -14.85
N ALA A 339 7.57 0.90 -16.06
CA ALA A 339 8.91 0.48 -16.43
C ALA A 339 9.23 0.83 -17.87
N LYS A 340 10.47 1.27 -18.13
CA LYS A 340 10.94 1.53 -19.48
C LYS A 340 11.46 0.24 -20.13
N PHE A 341 10.78 -0.18 -21.19
CA PHE A 341 11.17 -1.33 -22.02
C PHE A 341 11.87 -0.86 -23.30
N VAL A 342 12.99 -1.50 -23.61
CA VAL A 342 13.74 -1.31 -24.85
C VAL A 342 13.77 -2.63 -25.62
N PRO A 343 13.11 -2.75 -26.78
CA PRO A 343 13.14 -3.97 -27.58
C PRO A 343 14.54 -4.27 -28.13
N LYS A 344 14.93 -5.57 -28.17
CA LYS A 344 16.17 -6.01 -28.86
C LYS A 344 16.03 -6.00 -30.38
N GLN A 345 14.81 -6.10 -30.90
CA GLN A 345 14.55 -6.10 -32.33
C GLN A 345 13.50 -5.05 -32.66
N ILE A 346 13.81 -4.21 -33.65
CA ILE A 346 12.96 -3.09 -34.05
C ILE A 346 12.84 -3.09 -35.57
N ILE A 347 11.61 -3.09 -36.06
CA ILE A 347 11.30 -2.89 -37.47
C ILE A 347 11.38 -1.39 -37.77
N THR A 348 12.31 -1.00 -38.64
CA THR A 348 12.61 0.41 -38.96
C THR A 348 12.01 0.87 -40.28
N GLY A 349 11.58 -0.06 -41.14
CA GLY A 349 10.98 0.21 -42.43
C GLY A 349 10.47 -1.07 -43.10
N ALA A 350 10.04 -0.98 -44.36
CA ALA A 350 9.54 -2.13 -45.11
C ALA A 350 10.60 -3.24 -45.21
N GLY A 351 10.36 -4.36 -44.53
CA GLY A 351 11.28 -5.51 -44.49
C GLY A 351 12.63 -5.27 -43.79
N THR A 352 12.80 -4.12 -43.12
CA THR A 352 14.06 -3.78 -42.44
C THR A 352 13.90 -3.97 -40.94
N THR A 353 14.66 -4.91 -40.37
CA THR A 353 14.69 -5.18 -38.93
C THR A 353 16.09 -4.92 -38.40
N GLN A 354 16.19 -4.04 -37.41
CA GLN A 354 17.42 -3.81 -36.66
C GLN A 354 17.44 -4.73 -35.44
N THR A 355 18.56 -5.43 -35.22
CA THR A 355 18.84 -6.08 -33.94
C THR A 355 19.80 -5.19 -33.15
N LEU A 356 19.41 -4.83 -31.93
CA LEU A 356 20.19 -4.03 -31.00
C LEU A 356 21.10 -4.93 -30.17
N THR A 357 22.29 -4.44 -29.84
CA THR A 357 23.26 -5.14 -28.99
C THR A 357 23.31 -4.58 -27.58
N SER A 358 22.87 -3.33 -27.41
CA SER A 358 22.71 -2.67 -26.11
C SER A 358 21.44 -1.81 -26.09
N PRO A 359 20.90 -1.45 -24.91
CA PRO A 359 19.81 -0.48 -24.81
C PRO A 359 20.17 0.91 -25.36
N ALA A 360 21.46 1.29 -25.38
CA ALA A 360 21.89 2.59 -25.87
C ALA A 360 21.73 2.71 -27.39
N ASP A 361 21.85 1.59 -28.11
CA ASP A 361 21.69 1.55 -29.57
C ASP A 361 20.29 2.02 -30.00
N ALA A 362 19.28 1.85 -29.13
CA ALA A 362 17.89 2.21 -29.39
C ALA A 362 17.69 3.69 -29.69
N ALA A 363 18.55 4.58 -29.20
CA ALA A 363 18.44 6.02 -29.44
C ALA A 363 18.51 6.38 -30.94
N THR A 364 19.21 5.56 -31.73
CA THR A 364 19.32 5.75 -33.19
C THR A 364 18.09 5.23 -33.94
N CYS A 365 17.44 4.18 -33.43
CA CYS A 365 16.29 3.54 -34.06
C CYS A 365 14.94 4.13 -33.62
N LEU A 366 14.89 4.71 -32.43
CA LEU A 366 13.70 5.30 -31.81
C LEU A 366 13.97 6.79 -31.46
N PRO A 367 14.31 7.64 -32.44
CA PRO A 367 14.46 9.07 -32.19
C PRO A 367 13.11 9.70 -31.83
N ALA A 368 13.13 10.86 -31.18
CA ALA A 368 11.93 11.67 -31.06
C ALA A 368 11.41 12.05 -32.45
N THR A 369 10.10 11.98 -32.66
CA THR A 369 9.48 12.34 -33.93
C THR A 369 8.50 13.48 -33.72
N THR A 370 8.60 14.50 -34.55
CA THR A 370 7.58 15.56 -34.67
C THR A 370 7.24 15.69 -36.14
N THR A 371 6.06 15.26 -36.55
CA THR A 371 5.61 15.39 -37.94
C THR A 371 4.54 16.47 -38.05
N PRO A 372 4.83 17.60 -38.71
CA PRO A 372 3.84 18.68 -38.90
C PRO A 372 2.59 18.23 -39.68
N ALA A 373 2.72 17.20 -40.52
CA ALA A 373 1.64 16.71 -41.39
C ALA A 373 0.61 15.85 -40.64
N ASP A 374 1.03 15.10 -39.62
CA ASP A 374 0.16 14.19 -38.84
C ASP A 374 -0.21 14.76 -37.47
N ALA A 375 0.39 15.91 -37.06
CA ALA A 375 0.30 16.49 -35.71
C ALA A 375 0.64 15.52 -34.56
N GLU A 376 1.33 14.41 -34.89
CA GLU A 376 1.78 13.41 -33.93
C GLU A 376 3.22 13.75 -33.51
N ALA A 377 3.40 13.96 -32.21
CA ALA A 377 4.71 14.10 -31.58
C ALA A 377 4.92 12.92 -30.64
N HIS A 378 6.03 12.21 -30.82
CA HIS A 378 6.42 11.08 -29.99
C HIS A 378 7.79 11.33 -29.36
N ALA A 379 7.91 10.98 -28.09
CA ALA A 379 9.16 11.11 -27.36
C ALA A 379 10.23 10.15 -27.90
N ALA A 380 11.51 10.46 -27.65
CA ALA A 380 12.58 9.51 -27.95
C ALA A 380 12.39 8.22 -27.14
N GLY A 381 12.65 7.08 -27.78
CA GLY A 381 12.40 5.75 -27.20
C GLY A 381 10.99 5.21 -27.43
N THR A 382 10.07 5.98 -28.03
CA THR A 382 8.73 5.48 -28.39
C THR A 382 8.83 4.38 -29.44
N TYR A 383 8.22 3.22 -29.14
CA TYR A 383 8.00 2.15 -30.11
C TYR A 383 6.51 1.82 -30.22
N PHE A 384 6.14 1.15 -31.31
CA PHE A 384 4.78 0.71 -31.60
C PHE A 384 4.77 -0.81 -31.67
N THR A 385 3.73 -1.45 -31.14
CA THR A 385 3.59 -2.91 -31.20
C THR A 385 2.19 -3.32 -31.62
N ASN A 386 2.11 -4.38 -32.41
CA ASN A 386 0.88 -5.10 -32.75
C ASN A 386 0.64 -6.32 -31.83
N GLY A 387 1.43 -6.46 -30.76
CA GLY A 387 1.41 -7.60 -29.84
C GLY A 387 2.38 -8.73 -30.18
N SER A 388 3.00 -8.72 -31.37
CA SER A 388 4.04 -9.69 -31.77
C SER A 388 5.39 -9.04 -32.01
N ASP A 389 5.41 -7.91 -32.71
CA ASP A 389 6.62 -7.24 -33.17
C ASP A 389 6.70 -5.80 -32.65
N TYR A 390 7.90 -5.23 -32.71
CA TYR A 390 8.18 -3.86 -32.26
C TYR A 390 8.64 -3.01 -33.44
N TYR A 391 8.03 -1.85 -33.60
CA TYR A 391 8.23 -0.97 -34.74
C TYR A 391 8.69 0.40 -34.25
N SER A 392 9.64 1.00 -34.98
CA SER A 392 9.81 2.46 -34.94
C SER A 392 8.60 3.15 -35.60
N TYR A 393 8.48 4.48 -35.46
CA TYR A 393 7.44 5.23 -36.17
C TYR A 393 7.48 5.01 -37.69
N ALA A 394 8.68 5.06 -38.29
CA ALA A 394 8.87 4.81 -39.73
C ALA A 394 8.49 3.38 -40.12
N GLY A 395 8.86 2.40 -39.30
CA GLY A 395 8.49 0.99 -39.49
C GLY A 395 6.98 0.78 -39.45
N MET A 396 6.29 1.39 -38.49
CA MET A 396 4.82 1.35 -38.39
C MET A 396 4.16 1.95 -39.63
N LYS A 397 4.58 3.15 -40.06
CA LYS A 397 4.04 3.81 -41.25
C LYS A 397 4.28 2.97 -42.52
N ALA A 398 5.44 2.34 -42.64
CA ALA A 398 5.74 1.44 -43.75
C ALA A 398 4.84 0.18 -43.74
N ALA A 399 4.61 -0.40 -42.56
CA ALA A 399 3.71 -1.55 -42.41
C ALA A 399 2.25 -1.20 -42.75
N ILE A 400 1.80 0.00 -42.36
CA ILE A 400 0.48 0.51 -42.75
C ILE A 400 0.41 0.74 -44.27
N GLY A 401 1.44 1.35 -44.85
CA GLY A 401 1.52 1.60 -46.30
C GLY A 401 1.55 0.32 -47.15
N ALA A 402 2.02 -0.80 -46.60
CA ALA A 402 1.96 -2.11 -47.23
C ALA A 402 0.54 -2.72 -47.26
N GLY A 403 -0.41 -2.16 -46.52
CA GLY A 403 -1.84 -2.48 -46.63
C GLY A 403 -2.33 -3.65 -45.77
N THR A 404 -1.46 -4.31 -45.00
CA THR A 404 -1.84 -5.46 -44.15
C THR A 404 -2.17 -5.08 -42.70
N LEU A 405 -1.73 -3.91 -42.24
CA LEU A 405 -1.97 -3.40 -40.89
C LEU A 405 -2.54 -1.97 -40.97
N LYS A 406 -3.27 -1.57 -39.93
CA LYS A 406 -3.86 -0.24 -39.75
C LYS A 406 -3.30 0.41 -38.50
N ARG A 407 -3.43 1.73 -38.37
CA ARG A 407 -2.98 2.46 -37.17
C ARG A 407 -3.59 1.92 -35.87
N THR A 408 -4.83 1.43 -35.92
CA THR A 408 -5.57 0.81 -34.81
C THR A 408 -5.00 -0.52 -34.36
N ASP A 409 -4.17 -1.15 -35.19
CA ASP A 409 -3.53 -2.43 -34.86
C ASP A 409 -2.25 -2.23 -34.04
N PHE A 410 -1.86 -0.97 -33.77
CA PHE A 410 -0.66 -0.63 -33.03
C PHE A 410 -0.96 0.11 -31.72
N THR A 411 -0.34 -0.36 -30.65
CA THR A 411 -0.23 0.37 -29.39
C THR A 411 1.10 1.09 -29.32
N ALA A 412 1.05 2.39 -29.02
CA ALA A 412 2.24 3.21 -28.81
C ALA A 412 2.69 3.11 -27.35
N TYR A 413 3.96 2.82 -27.14
CA TYR A 413 4.62 2.86 -25.84
C TYR A 413 5.47 4.12 -25.78
N GLU A 414 4.86 5.23 -25.40
CA GLU A 414 5.54 6.53 -25.38
C GLU A 414 6.78 6.52 -24.50
N GLY A 415 7.93 6.94 -25.05
CA GLY A 415 9.22 6.89 -24.37
C GLY A 415 9.69 5.48 -23.97
N GLY A 416 9.03 4.43 -24.46
CA GLY A 416 9.24 3.04 -24.07
C GLY A 416 8.56 2.64 -22.76
N ILE A 417 7.67 3.48 -22.22
CA ILE A 417 7.08 3.29 -20.88
C ILE A 417 5.90 2.31 -20.96
N GLY A 418 6.02 1.18 -20.27
CA GLY A 418 4.93 0.22 -20.04
C GLY A 418 4.39 0.31 -18.62
N TYR A 419 3.10 0.00 -18.47
CA TYR A 419 2.41 0.00 -17.19
C TYR A 419 1.88 -1.37 -16.82
N TYR A 420 2.04 -1.69 -15.55
CA TYR A 420 1.70 -2.98 -15.01
C TYR A 420 1.01 -2.87 -13.65
N TYR A 421 0.37 -3.95 -13.23
CA TYR A 421 -0.22 -4.05 -11.91
C TYR A 421 -0.05 -5.45 -11.29
N THR A 422 -0.11 -5.50 -9.97
CA THR A 422 -0.28 -6.75 -9.21
C THR A 422 -1.05 -6.45 -7.93
N TYR A 423 -1.86 -7.41 -7.47
CA TYR A 423 -2.38 -7.36 -6.10
C TYR A 423 -1.22 -7.51 -5.11
N ILE A 424 -1.40 -6.93 -3.92
CA ILE A 424 -0.39 -6.94 -2.86
C ILE A 424 -0.49 -8.22 -2.03
N ASP A 425 -1.69 -8.76 -1.88
CA ASP A 425 -1.96 -10.04 -1.24
C ASP A 425 -3.04 -10.81 -2.01
N GLY A 426 -3.14 -12.10 -1.77
CA GLY A 426 -4.12 -12.97 -2.41
C GLY A 426 -3.57 -14.36 -2.71
N THR A 427 -4.28 -15.09 -3.57
CA THR A 427 -3.90 -16.45 -3.95
C THR A 427 -2.92 -16.43 -5.11
N SER A 428 -1.93 -17.33 -5.07
CA SER A 428 -1.04 -17.51 -6.23
C SER A 428 -1.80 -18.24 -7.35
N ALA A 429 -1.91 -17.60 -8.50
CA ALA A 429 -2.49 -18.19 -9.70
C ALA A 429 -1.49 -19.14 -10.38
N THR A 430 -2.01 -20.04 -11.21
CA THR A 430 -1.22 -21.03 -11.96
C THR A 430 -0.15 -20.39 -12.86
N ASP A 431 -0.38 -19.17 -13.34
CA ASP A 431 0.55 -18.43 -14.19
C ASP A 431 1.63 -17.67 -13.39
N GLY A 432 1.58 -17.72 -12.06
CA GLY A 432 2.50 -17.04 -11.16
C GLY A 432 2.16 -15.57 -10.91
N THR A 433 0.96 -15.12 -11.29
CA THR A 433 0.38 -13.84 -10.82
C THR A 433 -0.25 -14.02 -9.44
N ILE A 434 -0.43 -12.92 -8.72
CA ILE A 434 -1.27 -12.90 -7.52
C ILE A 434 -2.68 -12.59 -8.01
N ALA A 435 -3.63 -13.47 -7.71
CA ALA A 435 -5.04 -13.30 -8.03
C ALA A 435 -5.80 -12.67 -6.86
N PHE A 436 -6.87 -11.95 -7.19
CA PHE A 436 -7.79 -11.44 -6.19
C PHE A 436 -8.51 -12.59 -5.47
N SER A 437 -8.60 -12.52 -4.15
CA SER A 437 -9.17 -13.56 -3.29
C SER A 437 -9.63 -12.98 -1.95
N ALA A 438 -10.12 -13.83 -1.05
CA ALA A 438 -10.49 -13.41 0.32
C ALA A 438 -9.29 -12.89 1.12
N ASP A 439 -8.08 -13.26 0.73
CA ASP A 439 -6.84 -12.83 1.36
C ASP A 439 -6.31 -11.51 0.76
N SER A 440 -6.94 -10.94 -0.27
CA SER A 440 -6.43 -9.76 -1.00
C SER A 440 -6.58 -8.42 -0.29
N GLY A 441 -6.52 -8.41 1.04
CA GLY A 441 -6.60 -7.22 1.87
C GLY A 441 -5.24 -6.76 2.40
N ILE A 442 -5.15 -5.46 2.71
CA ILE A 442 -4.06 -4.88 3.46
C ILE A 442 -4.46 -4.79 4.93
N LEU A 443 -3.66 -5.40 5.79
CA LEU A 443 -3.83 -5.34 7.23
C LEU A 443 -2.82 -4.36 7.82
N ARG A 444 -3.27 -3.56 8.78
CA ARG A 444 -2.42 -2.64 9.54
C ARG A 444 -1.28 -3.37 10.25
N ASN A 445 -0.20 -2.65 10.56
CA ASN A 445 0.97 -3.19 11.25
C ASN A 445 1.57 -4.45 10.59
N ARG A 446 1.52 -4.49 9.25
CA ARG A 446 2.16 -5.52 8.42
C ARG A 446 3.17 -4.93 7.46
N TYR A 447 4.16 -5.76 7.13
CA TYR A 447 5.11 -5.49 6.07
C TYR A 447 4.87 -6.45 4.90
N TYR A 448 4.61 -5.89 3.71
CA TYR A 448 4.37 -6.62 2.48
C TYR A 448 5.58 -6.49 1.57
N LEU A 449 6.36 -7.56 1.43
CA LEU A 449 7.47 -7.63 0.49
C LEU A 449 7.00 -8.31 -0.81
N LEU A 450 6.77 -7.51 -1.85
CA LEU A 450 6.40 -8.00 -3.17
C LEU A 450 7.65 -8.25 -3.99
N ARG A 451 7.91 -9.50 -4.36
CA ARG A 451 9.00 -9.86 -5.25
C ARG A 451 8.46 -10.10 -6.65
N ILE A 452 8.72 -9.18 -7.57
CA ILE A 452 8.52 -9.39 -9.00
C ILE A 452 9.54 -10.41 -9.48
N THR A 453 9.05 -11.57 -9.86
CA THR A 453 9.90 -12.60 -10.46
C THR A 453 10.06 -12.34 -11.96
N ARG A 454 9.00 -11.82 -12.62
CA ARG A 454 8.97 -11.55 -14.06
C ARG A 454 8.02 -10.44 -14.45
N PHE A 455 8.46 -9.56 -15.34
CA PHE A 455 7.59 -8.63 -16.06
C PHE A 455 6.93 -9.33 -17.24
N SER A 456 5.64 -9.07 -17.43
CA SER A 456 4.94 -9.47 -18.65
C SER A 456 5.47 -8.68 -19.84
N LEU A 457 5.33 -9.24 -21.05
CA LEU A 457 5.74 -8.52 -22.26
C LEU A 457 4.71 -7.46 -22.63
N PRO A 458 5.16 -6.28 -23.11
CA PRO A 458 4.29 -5.25 -23.66
C PRO A 458 3.28 -5.83 -24.67
N SER A 459 2.01 -5.51 -24.48
CA SER A 459 0.85 -5.91 -25.28
C SER A 459 -0.09 -4.73 -25.54
N ALA A 460 -1.19 -4.94 -26.25
CA ALA A 460 -2.17 -3.87 -26.49
C ALA A 460 -3.01 -3.50 -25.24
N ALA A 461 -3.11 -4.40 -24.25
CA ALA A 461 -3.83 -4.14 -23.01
C ALA A 461 -2.94 -3.37 -22.03
N LEU A 462 -3.48 -2.34 -21.36
CA LEU A 462 -2.79 -1.57 -20.32
C LEU A 462 -3.77 -1.25 -19.18
N PRO A 463 -3.35 -1.32 -17.89
CA PRO A 463 -2.09 -1.88 -17.42
C PRO A 463 -2.10 -3.42 -17.47
N GLN A 464 -0.93 -4.03 -17.64
CA GLN A 464 -0.78 -5.49 -17.74
C GLN A 464 -0.59 -6.16 -16.38
N PRO A 465 -1.14 -7.36 -16.14
CA PRO A 465 -0.84 -8.10 -14.93
C PRO A 465 0.65 -8.51 -14.90
N MET A 466 1.25 -8.50 -13.71
CA MET A 466 2.62 -8.98 -13.48
C MET A 466 2.66 -10.30 -12.76
N ARG A 467 3.68 -11.11 -13.06
CA ARG A 467 4.01 -12.27 -12.26
C ARG A 467 4.83 -11.84 -11.04
N ALA A 468 4.28 -12.08 -9.88
CA ALA A 468 4.84 -11.66 -8.61
C ALA A 468 4.67 -12.79 -7.59
N THR A 469 5.66 -12.92 -6.71
CA THR A 469 5.54 -13.71 -5.50
C THR A 469 5.43 -12.78 -4.32
N MET A 470 4.51 -13.08 -3.42
CA MET A 470 4.22 -12.29 -2.22
C MET A 470 4.90 -12.92 -1.01
N LYS A 471 5.52 -12.11 -0.14
CA LYS A 471 5.78 -12.49 1.26
C LYS A 471 5.21 -11.46 2.24
N VAL A 472 4.21 -11.87 3.04
CA VAL A 472 3.66 -11.09 4.16
C VAL A 472 4.46 -11.43 5.42
N THR A 473 4.87 -10.41 6.16
CA THR A 473 5.40 -10.60 7.52
C THR A 473 4.70 -9.65 8.49
N ASP A 474 4.56 -10.08 9.75
CA ASP A 474 4.29 -9.14 10.85
C ASP A 474 5.31 -7.99 10.80
N TRP A 475 4.90 -6.77 11.15
CA TRP A 475 5.82 -5.64 11.26
C TRP A 475 6.71 -5.83 12.49
N VAL A 476 7.72 -6.67 12.35
CA VAL A 476 8.76 -6.94 13.34
C VAL A 476 10.02 -6.28 12.82
N THR A 477 10.67 -5.40 13.60
CA THR A 477 12.07 -5.08 13.35
C THR A 477 12.81 -6.40 13.53
N SER A 478 13.17 -7.04 12.42
CA SER A 478 13.37 -8.49 12.36
C SER A 478 14.49 -8.95 13.29
N SER A 479 14.11 -9.35 14.50
CA SER A 479 14.91 -10.24 15.32
C SER A 479 14.51 -11.67 15.01
N GLY A 480 15.34 -12.35 14.23
CA GLY A 480 15.81 -13.67 14.61
C GLY A 480 14.87 -14.88 14.54
N ASN A 481 13.66 -14.80 13.98
CA ASN A 481 12.86 -16.02 13.75
C ASN A 481 12.83 -16.41 12.27
N GLN A 482 13.61 -17.46 11.97
CA GLN A 482 13.54 -18.37 10.82
C GLN A 482 12.62 -17.93 9.68
N ILE A 483 13.20 -17.32 8.65
CA ILE A 483 12.54 -17.21 7.34
C ILE A 483 12.61 -18.60 6.70
N ILE A 484 11.53 -19.37 6.81
CA ILE A 484 11.35 -20.60 6.05
C ILE A 484 10.99 -20.18 4.62
N VAL A 485 11.99 -20.10 3.75
CA VAL A 485 11.77 -20.14 2.32
C VAL A 485 11.30 -21.55 2.00
N ARG A 486 10.00 -21.72 1.74
CA ARG A 486 9.55 -22.92 1.04
C ARG A 486 9.77 -22.65 -0.45
N PRO A 487 10.75 -23.29 -1.10
CA PRO A 487 10.71 -23.37 -2.56
C PRO A 487 9.40 -24.07 -2.94
N THR A 488 8.71 -23.53 -3.93
CA THR A 488 7.78 -24.34 -4.73
C THR A 488 8.56 -25.26 -5.65
#